data_AF-A0A2B8BNG6-F1
#
_entry.id   AF-A0A2B8BNG6-F1
#
_cell.length_a   1.000
_cell.length_b   1.000
_cell.length_c   1.000
_cell.angle_alpha   90.00
_cell.angle_beta   90.00
_cell.angle_gamma   90.00
#
_symmetry.space_group_name_H-M   'P 1'
#
loop_
_entity.id
_entity.type
_entity.pdbx_description
1 polymer ?
#
loop_
_entity_poly.entity_id
_entity_poly.type
_entity_poly.pdbx_seq_one_letter_code
_entity_poly.pdbx_strand_id
1 'polypeptide(L)'
;MDQVTRHVPALDHLVAQGLLNDDPFVLIDAGCSGGIDGIWRHFGRNLVAHGFDPQKSECRRLQERESFPGVHYHAAFVGLPPDDPFVQGKSSMDREVMEYFNPWNRLSTAYAYNNFTRARAQSNSIGEDLVDEVPVRIDDFIRDEKLERVDFIKIDVDGPDLDVLRTTRDIVRPCGVLGFSLEVNFTGSHYESDNTLHNTDLIMRSMGFVLCDLSIRRYSRAALPAPFLLNMFAQTRFGQPIQGDAVYLRDIASPQYRKLWDEEPTPSQLLKMVGLYEMFRLPDLAAEALQVWRSTLAPLVDIDRLLDLLTPPLNGESLSHADYLARFMEDPTRFFPEALKPKA
;
A
#
# COMPACT_ATOMS: atom_id res chain seq x y z
N MET A 1 -8.68 -1.62 -2.45
CA MET A 1 -8.74 -0.40 -3.31
C MET A 1 -9.62 -0.69 -4.51
N ASP A 2 -10.49 0.25 -4.93
CA ASP A 2 -11.36 0.06 -6.11
C ASP A 2 -10.50 -0.29 -7.35
N GLN A 3 -10.84 -1.39 -8.02
CA GLN A 3 -10.22 -1.87 -9.27
C GLN A 3 -10.62 -1.02 -10.49
N VAL A 4 -10.68 0.30 -10.33
CA VAL A 4 -10.70 1.21 -11.47
C VAL A 4 -9.25 1.26 -11.96
N THR A 5 -9.00 0.78 -13.18
CA THR A 5 -7.69 0.90 -13.85
C THR A 5 -7.19 2.34 -13.69
N ARG A 6 -6.18 2.52 -12.84
CA ARG A 6 -5.62 3.86 -12.59
C ARG A 6 -4.81 4.23 -13.82
N HIS A 7 -5.08 5.39 -14.37
CA HIS A 7 -4.30 5.94 -15.47
C HIS A 7 -3.03 6.57 -14.89
N VAL A 8 -1.85 6.01 -15.21
CA VAL A 8 -0.53 6.42 -14.69
C VAL A 8 0.43 6.80 -15.85
N PRO A 9 0.10 7.86 -16.60
CA PRO A 9 0.78 8.20 -17.86
C PRO A 9 2.26 8.55 -17.69
N ALA A 10 2.68 9.10 -16.55
CA ALA A 10 4.08 9.37 -16.31
C ALA A 10 4.86 8.07 -16.11
N LEU A 11 4.36 7.14 -15.29
CA LEU A 11 4.96 5.81 -15.12
C LEU A 11 5.00 5.04 -16.44
N ASP A 12 3.89 5.01 -17.18
CA ASP A 12 3.82 4.34 -18.49
C ASP A 12 4.85 4.93 -19.46
N HIS A 13 5.03 6.25 -19.44
CA HIS A 13 6.06 6.93 -20.23
C HIS A 13 7.48 6.49 -19.80
N LEU A 14 7.77 6.45 -18.50
CA LEU A 14 9.07 6.03 -17.97
C LEU A 14 9.44 4.60 -18.40
N VAL A 15 8.46 3.69 -18.30
CA VAL A 15 8.61 2.28 -18.70
C VAL A 15 8.78 2.16 -20.22
N ALA A 16 8.02 2.91 -21.01
CA ALA A 16 8.13 2.91 -22.47
C ALA A 16 9.48 3.45 -22.97
N GLN A 17 10.11 4.39 -22.26
CA GLN A 17 11.46 4.86 -22.55
C GLN A 17 12.56 3.90 -22.09
N GLY A 18 12.20 2.81 -21.38
CA GLY A 18 13.16 1.82 -20.92
C GLY A 18 14.06 2.29 -19.76
N LEU A 19 13.64 3.31 -19.02
CA LEU A 19 14.46 3.95 -17.98
C LEU A 19 14.63 3.09 -16.72
N LEU A 20 13.86 2.01 -16.60
CA LEU A 20 13.90 1.06 -15.48
C LEU A 20 14.47 -0.32 -15.89
N ASN A 21 15.01 -0.46 -17.12
CA ASN A 21 15.45 -1.77 -17.62
C ASN A 21 16.64 -2.36 -16.84
N ASP A 22 17.54 -1.50 -16.36
CA ASP A 22 18.76 -1.92 -15.64
C ASP A 22 18.54 -1.97 -14.12
N ASP A 23 17.41 -1.47 -13.64
CA ASP A 23 17.02 -1.49 -12.23
C ASP A 23 15.50 -1.72 -12.11
N PRO A 24 15.05 -3.00 -12.22
CA PRO A 24 13.64 -3.34 -12.17
C PRO A 24 13.00 -2.96 -10.84
N PHE A 25 11.69 -2.79 -10.86
CA PHE A 25 10.88 -2.55 -9.68
C PHE A 25 10.62 -3.85 -8.91
N VAL A 26 11.09 -3.93 -7.66
CA VAL A 26 10.96 -5.11 -6.81
C VAL A 26 9.86 -4.92 -5.76
N LEU A 27 8.83 -5.76 -5.84
CA LEU A 27 7.67 -5.79 -4.94
C LEU A 27 7.68 -7.02 -4.03
N ILE A 28 7.49 -6.82 -2.74
CA ILE A 28 7.06 -7.87 -1.80
C ILE A 28 5.56 -7.68 -1.53
N ASP A 29 4.75 -8.72 -1.71
CA ASP A 29 3.30 -8.68 -1.46
C ASP A 29 2.91 -9.80 -0.48
N ALA A 30 2.86 -9.48 0.81
CA ALA A 30 2.40 -10.40 1.85
C ALA A 30 0.87 -10.36 1.94
N GLY A 31 0.21 -11.49 1.66
CA GLY A 31 -1.24 -11.54 1.48
C GLY A 31 -1.65 -11.26 0.04
N CYS A 32 -1.15 -12.07 -0.89
CA CYS A 32 -1.35 -11.87 -2.33
C CYS A 32 -2.54 -12.67 -2.90
N SER A 33 -3.52 -13.03 -2.07
CA SER A 33 -4.68 -13.80 -2.50
C SER A 33 -5.37 -13.13 -3.70
N GLY A 34 -5.69 -13.90 -4.74
CA GLY A 34 -6.23 -13.35 -5.99
C GLY A 34 -5.18 -12.79 -6.96
N GLY A 35 -3.90 -12.72 -6.56
CA GLY A 35 -2.76 -12.33 -7.39
C GLY A 35 -2.25 -10.90 -7.15
N ILE A 36 -1.15 -10.55 -7.83
CA ILE A 36 -0.56 -9.20 -7.73
C ILE A 36 -1.50 -8.22 -8.43
N ASP A 37 -1.89 -7.16 -7.71
CA ASP A 37 -2.82 -6.12 -8.20
C ASP A 37 -2.40 -5.54 -9.55
N GLY A 38 -3.39 -5.26 -10.41
CA GLY A 38 -3.18 -4.74 -11.75
C GLY A 38 -2.36 -3.45 -11.79
N ILE A 39 -2.39 -2.63 -10.75
CA ILE A 39 -1.63 -1.37 -10.69
C ILE A 39 -0.12 -1.60 -10.79
N TRP A 40 0.41 -2.68 -10.23
CA TRP A 40 1.83 -3.01 -10.29
C TRP A 40 2.26 -3.45 -11.69
N ARG A 41 1.32 -3.90 -12.52
CA ARG A 41 1.60 -4.37 -13.89
C ARG A 41 2.02 -3.24 -14.82
N HIS A 42 1.81 -1.98 -14.44
CA HIS A 42 2.32 -0.81 -15.19
C HIS A 42 3.85 -0.76 -15.26
N PHE A 43 4.57 -1.40 -14.33
CA PHE A 43 6.03 -1.58 -14.46
C PHE A 43 6.43 -2.51 -15.62
N GLY A 44 5.48 -3.22 -16.22
CA GLY A 44 5.71 -4.06 -17.39
C GLY A 44 6.76 -5.14 -17.12
N ARG A 45 7.66 -5.37 -18.07
CA ARG A 45 8.77 -6.32 -17.93
C ARG A 45 9.75 -5.99 -16.79
N ASN A 46 9.68 -4.77 -16.25
CA ASN A 46 10.53 -4.34 -15.15
C ASN A 46 9.90 -4.67 -13.78
N LEU A 47 8.77 -5.37 -13.74
CA LEU A 47 8.20 -5.86 -12.48
C LEU A 47 8.87 -7.18 -12.07
N VAL A 48 9.47 -7.18 -10.89
CA VAL A 48 9.83 -8.38 -10.14
C VAL A 48 8.97 -8.38 -8.87
N ALA A 49 8.17 -9.42 -8.65
CA ALA A 49 7.28 -9.48 -7.50
C ALA A 49 7.35 -10.85 -6.80
N HIS A 50 7.39 -10.83 -5.48
CA HIS A 50 7.29 -12.01 -4.63
C HIS A 50 6.02 -11.89 -3.80
N GLY A 51 4.98 -12.64 -4.21
CA GLY A 51 3.70 -12.71 -3.52
C GLY A 51 3.64 -13.89 -2.57
N PHE A 52 3.12 -13.69 -1.36
CA PHE A 52 2.98 -14.71 -0.33
C PHE A 52 1.51 -14.90 0.06
N ASP A 53 1.07 -16.15 0.10
CA ASP A 53 -0.23 -16.54 0.63
C ASP A 53 -0.10 -17.93 1.29
N PRO A 54 -0.76 -18.21 2.42
CA PRO A 54 -0.64 -19.52 3.07
C PRO A 54 -1.32 -20.66 2.30
N GLN A 55 -2.23 -20.37 1.35
CA GLN A 55 -2.98 -21.38 0.61
C GLN A 55 -2.18 -21.91 -0.59
N LYS A 56 -1.69 -23.15 -0.48
CA LYS A 56 -0.79 -23.78 -1.46
C LYS A 56 -1.41 -23.88 -2.85
N SER A 57 -2.67 -24.31 -2.92
CA SER A 57 -3.44 -24.43 -4.17
C SER A 57 -3.65 -23.08 -4.85
N GLU A 58 -3.85 -22.00 -4.09
CA GLU A 58 -3.99 -20.66 -4.65
C GLU A 58 -2.67 -20.16 -5.22
N CYS A 59 -1.56 -20.25 -4.47
CA CYS A 59 -0.24 -19.90 -5.00
C CYS A 59 0.10 -20.68 -6.27
N ARG A 60 -0.19 -21.99 -6.31
CA ARG A 60 0.01 -22.80 -7.51
C ARG A 60 -0.85 -22.32 -8.68
N ARG A 61 -2.15 -22.09 -8.43
CA ARG A 61 -3.09 -21.58 -9.45
C ARG A 61 -2.66 -20.22 -9.99
N LEU A 62 -2.16 -19.34 -9.14
CA LEU A 62 -1.64 -18.03 -9.51
C LEU A 62 -0.37 -18.17 -10.35
N GLN A 63 0.59 -18.99 -9.91
CA GLN A 63 1.83 -19.23 -10.64
C GLN A 63 1.60 -19.84 -12.03
N GLU A 64 0.67 -20.78 -12.18
CA GLU A 64 0.31 -21.39 -13.48
C GLU A 64 -0.31 -20.41 -14.48
N ARG A 65 -0.95 -19.34 -13.99
CA ARG A 65 -1.62 -18.32 -14.81
C ARG A 65 -0.79 -17.07 -15.01
N GLU A 66 0.35 -16.96 -14.32
CA GLU A 66 1.18 -15.78 -14.35
C GLU A 66 1.86 -15.64 -15.72
N SER A 67 1.79 -14.44 -16.29
CA SER A 67 2.37 -14.13 -17.59
C SER A 67 3.67 -13.34 -17.50
N PHE A 68 3.98 -12.78 -16.33
CA PHE A 68 5.19 -12.00 -16.08
C PHE A 68 6.26 -12.92 -15.47
N PRO A 69 7.40 -13.13 -16.14
CA PRO A 69 8.42 -14.09 -15.68
C PRO A 69 9.10 -13.71 -14.36
N GLY A 70 9.09 -12.41 -14.00
CA GLY A 70 9.62 -11.93 -12.72
C GLY A 70 8.64 -12.00 -11.56
N VAL A 71 7.44 -12.55 -11.75
CA VAL A 71 6.42 -12.67 -10.69
C VAL A 71 6.37 -14.09 -10.17
N HIS A 72 6.58 -14.22 -8.87
CA HIS A 72 6.72 -15.49 -8.15
C HIS A 72 5.76 -15.54 -6.97
N TYR A 73 5.05 -16.66 -6.83
CA TYR A 73 4.12 -16.90 -5.74
C TYR A 73 4.65 -17.98 -4.79
N HIS A 74 4.67 -17.64 -3.50
CA HIS A 74 5.23 -18.47 -2.43
C HIS A 74 4.12 -18.87 -1.47
N ALA A 75 3.93 -20.18 -1.29
CA ALA A 75 3.01 -20.68 -0.29
C ALA A 75 3.66 -20.55 1.10
N ALA A 76 3.28 -19.53 1.88
CA ALA A 76 3.83 -19.30 3.20
C ALA A 76 2.94 -18.38 4.05
N PHE A 77 2.93 -18.59 5.37
CA PHE A 77 2.59 -17.50 6.29
C PHE A 77 3.77 -16.54 6.35
N VAL A 78 3.49 -15.25 6.38
CA VAL A 78 4.51 -14.22 6.63
C VAL A 78 4.25 -13.62 8.00
N GLY A 79 5.30 -13.41 8.80
CA GLY A 79 5.16 -12.81 10.12
C GLY A 79 6.28 -13.17 11.09
N LEU A 80 6.05 -12.85 12.36
CA LEU A 80 6.95 -13.24 13.44
C LEU A 80 6.67 -14.69 13.88
N PRO A 81 7.69 -15.45 14.28
CA PRO A 81 7.48 -16.79 14.81
C PRO A 81 6.75 -16.71 16.17
N PRO A 82 6.01 -17.77 16.56
CA PRO A 82 5.21 -17.74 17.79
C PRO A 82 6.00 -17.45 19.06
N ASP A 83 7.27 -17.83 19.14
CA ASP A 83 8.16 -17.63 20.28
C ASP A 83 8.80 -16.23 20.34
N ASP A 84 8.56 -15.37 19.34
CA ASP A 84 9.04 -13.99 19.36
C ASP A 84 8.48 -13.24 20.59
N PRO A 85 9.32 -12.51 21.36
CA PRO A 85 8.87 -11.77 22.54
C PRO A 85 7.72 -10.79 22.28
N PHE A 86 7.66 -10.19 21.09
CA PHE A 86 6.57 -9.30 20.71
C PHE A 86 5.24 -10.05 20.54
N VAL A 87 5.29 -11.25 19.95
CA VAL A 87 4.11 -12.13 19.79
C VAL A 87 3.67 -12.66 21.16
N GLN A 88 4.61 -13.14 21.97
CA GLN A 88 4.33 -13.63 23.33
C GLN A 88 3.74 -12.54 24.23
N GLY A 89 4.19 -11.29 24.07
CA GLY A 89 3.66 -10.13 24.80
C GLY A 89 2.15 -9.92 24.62
N LYS A 90 1.56 -10.35 23.50
CA LYS A 90 0.11 -10.24 23.25
C LYS A 90 -0.74 -11.06 24.22
N SER A 91 -0.21 -12.15 24.76
CA SER A 91 -0.91 -12.99 25.74
C SER A 91 -1.15 -12.28 27.07
N SER A 92 -0.42 -11.18 27.34
CA SER A 92 -0.55 -10.38 28.56
C SER A 92 -1.59 -9.26 28.46
N MET A 93 -2.21 -9.06 27.28
CA MET A 93 -3.19 -7.99 27.06
C MET A 93 -4.51 -8.32 27.77
N ASP A 94 -5.09 -7.33 28.45
CA ASP A 94 -6.40 -7.47 29.09
C ASP A 94 -7.50 -7.62 28.04
N ARG A 95 -8.15 -8.78 28.03
CA ARG A 95 -9.22 -9.11 27.08
C ARG A 95 -10.42 -8.17 27.17
N GLU A 96 -10.80 -7.72 28.35
CA GLU A 96 -11.94 -6.81 28.52
C GLU A 96 -11.62 -5.43 27.93
N VAL A 97 -10.37 -4.97 28.10
CA VAL A 97 -9.87 -3.75 27.46
C VAL A 97 -9.90 -3.90 25.94
N MET A 98 -9.40 -5.01 25.40
CA MET A 98 -9.42 -5.29 23.96
C MET A 98 -10.85 -5.30 23.40
N GLU A 99 -11.78 -5.98 24.07
CA GLU A 99 -13.19 -6.06 23.64
C GLU A 99 -13.94 -4.72 23.77
N TYR A 100 -13.56 -3.87 24.73
CA TYR A 100 -14.12 -2.53 24.84
C TYR A 100 -13.78 -1.65 23.63
N PHE A 101 -12.51 -1.65 23.23
CA PHE A 101 -12.01 -0.81 22.13
C PHE A 101 -12.25 -1.43 20.75
N ASN A 102 -12.34 -2.76 20.64
CA ASN A 102 -12.60 -3.45 19.38
C ASN A 102 -14.04 -3.94 19.27
N PRO A 103 -14.88 -3.28 18.45
CA PRO A 103 -16.29 -3.60 18.33
C PRO A 103 -16.65 -4.77 17.41
N TRP A 104 -15.69 -5.51 16.88
CA TRP A 104 -15.89 -6.45 15.76
C TRP A 104 -17.10 -7.37 15.95
N ASN A 105 -17.21 -8.01 17.12
CA ASN A 105 -18.29 -8.95 17.45
C ASN A 105 -19.69 -8.31 17.50
N ARG A 106 -19.78 -6.98 17.47
CA ARG A 106 -21.03 -6.20 17.52
C ARG A 106 -21.39 -5.59 16.16
N LEU A 107 -20.59 -5.82 15.12
CA LEU A 107 -20.82 -5.31 13.78
C LEU A 107 -21.94 -6.10 13.08
N SER A 108 -22.67 -5.44 12.19
CA SER A 108 -23.66 -6.07 11.31
C SER A 108 -23.01 -7.12 10.41
N THR A 109 -21.76 -6.88 9.98
CA THR A 109 -20.92 -7.81 9.23
C THR A 109 -20.65 -9.10 10.00
N ALA A 110 -20.19 -9.01 11.25
CA ALA A 110 -19.95 -10.18 12.10
C ALA A 110 -21.26 -10.94 12.38
N TYR A 111 -22.35 -10.22 12.63
CA TYR A 111 -23.67 -10.84 12.77
C TYR A 111 -24.08 -11.58 11.48
N ALA A 112 -23.94 -10.95 10.31
CA ALA A 112 -24.33 -11.54 9.04
C ALA A 112 -23.50 -12.79 8.73
N TYR A 113 -22.18 -12.74 8.94
CA TYR A 113 -21.31 -13.89 8.78
C TYR A 113 -21.75 -15.04 9.70
N ASN A 114 -21.87 -14.78 11.00
CA ASN A 114 -22.22 -15.82 11.97
C ASN A 114 -23.59 -16.48 11.72
N ASN A 115 -24.57 -15.75 11.16
CA ASN A 115 -25.93 -16.26 10.95
C ASN A 115 -26.19 -16.79 9.53
N PHE A 116 -25.51 -16.26 8.50
CA PHE A 116 -25.83 -16.58 7.10
C PHE A 116 -24.72 -17.30 6.35
N THR A 117 -23.45 -17.28 6.80
CA THR A 117 -22.38 -18.10 6.18
C THR A 117 -22.18 -19.42 6.92
N ARG A 118 -22.32 -19.50 8.26
CA ARG A 118 -22.24 -20.79 8.99
C ARG A 118 -23.32 -21.79 8.57
N ALA A 119 -24.49 -21.33 8.15
CA ALA A 119 -25.54 -22.18 7.57
C ALA A 119 -25.18 -22.71 6.15
N ARG A 120 -24.19 -22.09 5.48
CA ARG A 120 -23.73 -22.42 4.12
C ARG A 120 -22.35 -23.10 4.10
N ALA A 121 -21.62 -23.06 5.22
CA ALA A 121 -20.27 -23.59 5.39
C ALA A 121 -20.19 -25.12 5.58
N GLN A 122 -21.27 -25.87 5.33
CA GLN A 122 -21.17 -27.32 5.11
C GLN A 122 -20.58 -27.69 3.73
N SER A 123 -20.11 -26.73 2.92
CA SER A 123 -19.73 -27.00 1.53
C SER A 123 -18.36 -26.51 1.04
N ASN A 124 -17.58 -25.69 1.74
CA ASN A 124 -16.25 -25.27 1.23
C ASN A 124 -15.28 -25.07 2.41
N SER A 125 -14.53 -26.11 2.76
CA SER A 125 -13.44 -26.05 3.74
C SER A 125 -12.26 -25.27 3.16
N ILE A 126 -12.15 -23.99 3.55
CA ILE A 126 -10.98 -23.12 3.31
C ILE A 126 -9.72 -23.62 4.06
N GLY A 127 -9.86 -24.60 4.96
CA GLY A 127 -8.82 -24.98 5.92
C GLY A 127 -8.02 -26.27 5.65
N GLU A 128 -8.16 -26.94 4.51
CA GLU A 128 -7.46 -28.24 4.29
C GLU A 128 -6.12 -28.14 3.52
N ASP A 129 -5.78 -26.99 2.92
CA ASP A 129 -4.58 -26.84 2.07
C ASP A 129 -3.74 -25.59 2.41
N LEU A 130 -3.60 -25.31 3.71
CA LEU A 130 -2.67 -24.29 4.19
C LEU A 130 -1.28 -24.89 4.40
N VAL A 131 -0.26 -24.04 4.48
CA VAL A 131 1.05 -24.43 5.03
C VAL A 131 0.94 -24.67 6.54
N ASP A 132 1.65 -25.67 7.04
CA ASP A 132 1.72 -26.00 8.47
C ASP A 132 3.03 -25.49 9.11
N GLU A 133 3.73 -24.58 8.42
CA GLU A 133 5.09 -24.15 8.72
C GLU A 133 5.13 -22.87 9.59
N VAL A 134 6.29 -22.65 10.21
CA VAL A 134 6.59 -21.40 10.94
C VAL A 134 6.51 -20.22 9.96
N PRO A 135 5.93 -19.08 10.36
CA PRO A 135 5.88 -17.90 9.51
C PRO A 135 7.28 -17.51 9.01
N VAL A 136 7.35 -17.21 7.71
CA VAL A 136 8.54 -16.66 7.05
C VAL A 136 8.66 -15.19 7.42
N ARG A 137 9.88 -14.76 7.75
CA ARG A 137 10.20 -13.35 7.92
C ARG A 137 10.64 -12.74 6.59
N ILE A 138 10.22 -11.51 6.31
CA ILE A 138 10.57 -10.82 5.06
C ILE A 138 12.09 -10.58 4.98
N ASP A 139 12.72 -10.20 6.08
CA ASP A 139 14.18 -9.99 6.15
C ASP A 139 15.00 -11.26 5.86
N ASP A 140 14.58 -12.40 6.40
CA ASP A 140 15.20 -13.70 6.13
C ASP A 140 15.03 -14.09 4.65
N PHE A 141 13.80 -13.96 4.12
CA PHE A 141 13.53 -14.24 2.70
C PHE A 141 14.42 -13.41 1.77
N ILE A 142 14.52 -12.10 1.99
CA ILE A 142 15.36 -11.19 1.20
C ILE A 142 16.83 -11.63 1.25
N ARG A 143 17.31 -12.06 2.42
CA ARG A 143 18.69 -12.52 2.60
C ARG A 143 18.96 -13.83 1.87
N ASP A 144 18.02 -14.78 1.95
CA ASP A 144 18.14 -16.11 1.37
C ASP A 144 18.07 -16.06 -0.17
N GLU A 145 17.14 -15.27 -0.71
CA GLU A 145 17.03 -14.98 -2.14
C GLU A 145 18.10 -14.00 -2.66
N LYS A 146 18.90 -13.43 -1.75
CA LYS A 146 19.96 -12.46 -2.04
C LYS A 146 19.44 -11.25 -2.83
N LEU A 147 18.25 -10.78 -2.47
CA LEU A 147 17.68 -9.59 -3.06
C LEU A 147 18.46 -8.36 -2.56
N GLU A 148 19.18 -7.72 -3.48
CA GLU A 148 19.96 -6.52 -3.16
C GLU A 148 19.08 -5.28 -3.00
N ARG A 149 17.87 -5.28 -3.61
CA ARG A 149 16.91 -4.19 -3.53
C ARG A 149 15.49 -4.70 -3.41
N VAL A 150 14.69 -3.91 -2.67
CA VAL A 150 13.24 -4.03 -2.57
C VAL A 150 12.70 -2.62 -2.65
N ASP A 151 11.84 -2.32 -3.61
CA ASP A 151 11.31 -0.97 -3.79
C ASP A 151 10.04 -0.77 -2.95
N PHE A 152 9.17 -1.77 -2.87
CA PHE A 152 7.89 -1.61 -2.16
C PHE A 152 7.45 -2.89 -1.47
N ILE A 153 6.81 -2.72 -0.30
CA ILE A 153 6.27 -3.82 0.49
C ILE A 153 4.79 -3.60 0.75
N LYS A 154 3.94 -4.45 0.18
CA LYS A 154 2.51 -4.54 0.51
C LYS A 154 2.30 -5.60 1.59
N ILE A 155 1.51 -5.27 2.61
CA ILE A 155 1.14 -6.15 3.72
C ILE A 155 -0.38 -6.13 3.85
N ASP A 156 -1.02 -7.28 3.67
CA ASP A 156 -2.48 -7.44 3.70
C ASP A 156 -2.82 -8.89 4.08
N VAL A 157 -2.38 -9.32 5.26
CA VAL A 157 -2.39 -10.75 5.67
C VAL A 157 -3.65 -11.15 6.46
N ASP A 158 -4.70 -10.34 6.42
CA ASP A 158 -5.97 -10.56 7.14
C ASP A 158 -5.75 -10.92 8.63
N GLY A 159 -4.85 -10.22 9.32
CA GLY A 159 -4.34 -10.70 10.60
C GLY A 159 -3.42 -9.72 11.32
N PRO A 160 -2.25 -10.16 11.81
CA PRO A 160 -1.33 -9.30 12.54
C PRO A 160 -0.35 -8.60 11.57
N ASP A 161 -0.83 -7.69 10.73
CA ASP A 161 -0.02 -6.89 9.79
C ASP A 161 1.16 -6.19 10.49
N LEU A 162 0.97 -5.76 11.74
CA LEU A 162 2.02 -5.20 12.58
C LEU A 162 3.20 -6.18 12.83
N ASP A 163 2.94 -7.48 12.91
CA ASP A 163 3.98 -8.51 13.08
C ASP A 163 4.78 -8.64 11.79
N VAL A 164 4.10 -8.68 10.64
CA VAL A 164 4.74 -8.70 9.31
C VAL A 164 5.61 -7.45 9.14
N LEU A 165 5.09 -6.27 9.47
CA LEU A 165 5.85 -5.02 9.38
C LEU A 165 7.15 -5.09 10.19
N ARG A 166 7.14 -5.71 11.37
CA ARG A 166 8.34 -5.87 12.20
C ARG A 166 9.42 -6.73 11.58
N THR A 167 9.07 -7.65 10.67
CA THR A 167 10.04 -8.46 9.91
C THR A 167 10.80 -7.67 8.83
N THR A 168 10.50 -6.38 8.64
CA THR A 168 11.10 -5.56 7.57
C THR A 168 12.14 -4.56 8.07
N ARG A 169 12.29 -4.40 9.39
CA ARG A 169 13.10 -3.32 9.98
C ARG A 169 14.54 -3.31 9.51
N ASP A 170 15.15 -4.49 9.43
CA ASP A 170 16.57 -4.63 9.14
C ASP A 170 16.89 -4.51 7.65
N ILE A 171 15.88 -4.47 6.77
CA ILE A 171 16.05 -4.37 5.32
C ILE A 171 15.67 -3.00 4.74
N VAL A 172 14.96 -2.13 5.49
CA VAL A 172 14.48 -0.84 4.98
C VAL A 172 15.61 -0.01 4.36
N ARG A 173 16.71 0.16 5.09
CA ARG A 173 17.86 0.94 4.62
C ARG A 173 18.75 0.11 3.67
N PRO A 174 19.20 -1.11 4.03
CA PRO A 174 20.10 -1.88 3.17
C PRO A 174 19.54 -2.18 1.77
N CYS A 175 18.23 -2.41 1.65
CA CYS A 175 17.59 -2.72 0.36
C CYS A 175 16.98 -1.49 -0.32
N GLY A 176 17.07 -0.30 0.28
CA GLY A 176 16.58 0.94 -0.31
C GLY A 176 15.05 1.04 -0.45
N VAL A 177 14.28 0.46 0.49
CA VAL A 177 12.80 0.39 0.42
C VAL A 177 12.16 1.77 0.32
N LEU A 178 11.38 1.99 -0.73
CA LEU A 178 10.80 3.28 -1.11
C LEU A 178 9.41 3.51 -0.50
N GLY A 179 8.67 2.45 -0.21
CA GLY A 179 7.35 2.59 0.39
C GLY A 179 6.71 1.29 0.85
N PHE A 180 5.59 1.46 1.54
CA PHE A 180 4.76 0.41 2.09
C PHE A 180 3.28 0.70 1.86
N SER A 181 2.49 -0.36 1.76
CA SER A 181 1.03 -0.27 1.94
C SER A 181 0.59 -1.36 2.91
N LEU A 182 -0.26 -1.01 3.87
CA LEU A 182 -0.71 -1.94 4.93
C LEU A 182 -2.21 -1.81 5.20
N GLU A 183 -2.89 -2.92 5.48
CA GLU A 183 -4.17 -2.86 6.17
C GLU A 183 -3.97 -2.40 7.63
N VAL A 184 -4.81 -1.49 8.10
CA VAL A 184 -4.74 -0.92 9.46
C VAL A 184 -6.11 -0.89 10.13
N ASN A 185 -6.13 -1.15 11.44
CA ASN A 185 -7.33 -0.94 12.25
C ASN A 185 -7.32 0.44 12.91
N PHE A 186 -8.44 1.15 12.85
CA PHE A 186 -8.68 2.39 13.58
C PHE A 186 -9.18 2.15 15.01
N THR A 187 -9.51 0.90 15.33
CA THR A 187 -9.94 0.46 16.66
C THR A 187 -8.92 -0.47 17.26
N GLY A 188 -8.64 -0.28 18.54
CA GLY A 188 -7.74 -1.11 19.32
C GLY A 188 -7.37 -0.41 20.62
N SER A 189 -6.71 -1.15 21.49
CA SER A 189 -6.25 -0.76 22.80
C SER A 189 -5.00 0.15 22.75
N HIS A 190 -4.45 0.45 23.93
CA HIS A 190 -3.22 1.22 24.11
C HIS A 190 -1.95 0.35 24.12
N TYR A 191 -2.09 -0.98 23.98
CA TYR A 191 -0.96 -1.89 24.03
C TYR A 191 -0.13 -1.78 22.74
N GLU A 192 1.19 -1.72 22.86
CA GLU A 192 2.12 -1.56 21.73
C GLU A 192 2.09 -2.72 20.72
N SER A 193 1.58 -3.88 21.15
CA SER A 193 1.45 -5.08 20.33
C SER A 193 0.12 -5.21 19.60
N ASP A 194 -0.79 -4.24 19.77
CA ASP A 194 -2.09 -4.26 19.11
C ASP A 194 -1.99 -3.80 17.64
N ASN A 195 -2.69 -4.48 16.72
CA ASN A 195 -2.60 -4.22 15.28
C ASN A 195 -3.42 -2.98 14.88
N THR A 196 -2.96 -1.80 15.27
CA THR A 196 -3.65 -0.51 15.12
C THR A 196 -2.88 0.46 14.25
N LEU A 197 -3.58 1.41 13.62
CA LEU A 197 -2.93 2.49 12.87
C LEU A 197 -1.92 3.26 13.72
N HIS A 198 -2.18 3.52 15.01
CA HIS A 198 -1.24 4.30 15.83
C HIS A 198 0.07 3.56 16.10
N ASN A 199 0.03 2.25 16.32
CA ASN A 199 1.23 1.43 16.48
C ASN A 199 1.97 1.28 15.15
N THR A 200 1.24 1.07 14.05
CA THR A 200 1.80 1.05 12.70
C THR A 200 2.48 2.37 12.36
N ASP A 201 1.80 3.51 12.55
CA ASP A 201 2.31 4.85 12.24
C ASP A 201 3.57 5.17 13.05
N LEU A 202 3.62 4.78 14.32
CA LEU A 202 4.81 4.94 15.16
C LEU A 202 6.01 4.20 14.57
N ILE A 203 5.84 2.94 14.15
CA ILE A 203 6.91 2.15 13.54
C ILE A 203 7.31 2.75 12.19
N MET A 204 6.35 3.08 11.32
CA MET A 204 6.62 3.65 10.00
C MET A 204 7.42 4.95 10.06
N ARG A 205 7.03 5.88 10.95
CA ARG A 205 7.76 7.13 11.17
C ARG A 205 9.16 6.90 11.75
N SER A 206 9.32 5.92 12.64
CA SER A 206 10.64 5.56 13.17
C SER A 206 11.61 5.06 12.08
N MET A 207 11.07 4.51 10.99
CA MET A 207 11.83 4.07 9.82
C MET A 207 11.97 5.17 8.75
N GLY A 208 11.46 6.38 8.98
CA GLY A 208 11.62 7.54 8.10
C GLY A 208 10.55 7.71 7.03
N PHE A 209 9.47 6.94 7.08
CA PHE A 209 8.35 7.06 6.13
C PHE A 209 7.29 8.05 6.62
N VAL A 210 6.55 8.64 5.67
CA VAL A 210 5.43 9.54 5.93
C VAL A 210 4.13 8.92 5.43
N LEU A 211 3.02 9.13 6.15
CA LEU A 211 1.69 8.71 5.72
C LEU A 211 1.26 9.56 4.53
N CYS A 212 1.00 8.93 3.40
CA CYS A 212 0.70 9.57 2.11
C CYS A 212 -0.73 9.33 1.62
N ASP A 213 -1.33 8.17 1.89
CA ASP A 213 -2.75 7.90 1.61
C ASP A 213 -3.36 7.08 2.75
N LEU A 214 -4.67 7.26 2.97
CA LEU A 214 -5.42 6.58 4.00
C LEU A 214 -6.86 6.32 3.54
N SER A 215 -7.21 5.06 3.34
CA SER A 215 -8.59 4.64 3.07
C SER A 215 -9.38 4.49 4.38
N ILE A 216 -10.71 4.68 4.33
CA ILE A 216 -11.58 4.51 5.49
C ILE A 216 -12.71 3.55 5.15
N ARG A 217 -12.73 2.39 5.80
CA ARG A 217 -13.80 1.40 5.74
C ARG A 217 -14.67 1.51 6.99
N ARG A 218 -15.96 1.76 6.75
CA ARG A 218 -16.97 1.95 7.80
C ARG A 218 -17.78 0.69 8.00
N TYR A 219 -18.12 0.40 9.25
CA TYR A 219 -18.94 -0.76 9.61
C TYR A 219 -20.05 -0.35 10.57
N SER A 220 -21.28 -0.69 10.21
CA SER A 220 -22.48 -0.47 11.01
C SER A 220 -22.59 -1.50 12.15
N ARG A 221 -23.28 -1.15 13.23
CA ARG A 221 -23.58 -2.08 14.32
C ARG A 221 -24.73 -2.99 13.93
N ALA A 222 -24.76 -4.21 14.46
CA ALA A 222 -25.86 -5.15 14.20
C ALA A 222 -27.23 -4.61 14.65
N ALA A 223 -27.26 -3.73 15.66
CA ALA A 223 -28.47 -3.07 16.13
C ALA A 223 -29.12 -2.12 15.09
N LEU A 224 -28.36 -1.65 14.10
CA LEU A 224 -28.86 -0.86 12.97
C LEU A 224 -27.97 -1.08 11.74
N PRO A 225 -28.22 -2.15 10.96
CA PRO A 225 -27.37 -2.50 9.82
C PRO A 225 -27.52 -1.48 8.68
N ALA A 226 -26.39 -1.12 8.07
CA ALA A 226 -26.32 -0.35 6.84
C ALA A 226 -26.18 -1.27 5.63
N PRO A 227 -26.52 -0.81 4.41
CA PRO A 227 -26.21 -1.53 3.19
C PRO A 227 -24.70 -1.80 3.04
N PHE A 228 -24.32 -3.01 2.65
CA PHE A 228 -22.95 -3.36 2.26
C PHE A 228 -22.56 -2.62 0.98
N LEU A 229 -21.28 -2.29 0.84
CA LEU A 229 -20.75 -1.66 -0.38
C LEU A 229 -20.27 -2.69 -1.41
N LEU A 230 -20.03 -3.93 -0.98
CA LEU A 230 -19.59 -5.04 -1.82
C LEU A 230 -20.64 -6.16 -1.80
N ASN A 231 -20.58 -7.07 -2.77
CA ASN A 231 -21.38 -8.29 -2.78
C ASN A 231 -20.83 -9.37 -1.83
N MET A 232 -20.46 -8.96 -0.62
CA MET A 232 -19.96 -9.79 0.46
C MET A 232 -20.17 -9.08 1.80
N PHE A 233 -20.13 -9.83 2.90
CA PHE A 233 -20.24 -9.26 4.25
C PHE A 233 -18.92 -8.57 4.63
N ALA A 234 -18.78 -7.31 4.23
CA ALA A 234 -17.61 -6.47 4.47
C ALA A 234 -18.05 -5.06 4.93
N GLN A 235 -17.44 -4.01 4.40
CA GLN A 235 -17.72 -2.62 4.72
C GLN A 235 -19.13 -2.17 4.31
N THR A 236 -19.69 -1.23 5.08
CA THR A 236 -21.05 -0.72 4.92
C THR A 236 -21.09 0.78 4.67
N ARG A 237 -22.18 1.27 4.05
CA ARG A 237 -22.37 2.67 3.63
C ARG A 237 -22.17 3.69 4.76
N PHE A 238 -22.57 3.36 5.98
CA PHE A 238 -22.32 4.17 7.16
C PHE A 238 -21.87 3.30 8.33
N GLY A 239 -21.39 3.94 9.39
CA GLY A 239 -20.90 3.27 10.59
C GLY A 239 -19.63 3.92 11.13
N GLN A 240 -19.08 3.29 12.17
CA GLN A 240 -17.80 3.67 12.74
C GLN A 240 -16.67 3.30 11.76
N PRO A 241 -15.63 4.12 11.58
CA PRO A 241 -14.38 3.71 10.97
C PRO A 241 -13.75 2.57 11.77
N ILE A 242 -13.54 1.40 11.16
CA ILE A 242 -12.93 0.24 11.85
C ILE A 242 -11.60 -0.13 11.21
N GLN A 243 -11.54 -0.13 9.88
CA GLN A 243 -10.37 -0.55 9.11
C GLN A 243 -10.11 0.40 7.96
N GLY A 244 -8.91 0.35 7.40
CA GLY A 244 -8.51 1.08 6.21
C GLY A 244 -7.21 0.52 5.65
N ASP A 245 -6.75 1.12 4.57
CA ASP A 245 -5.42 0.91 4.01
C ASP A 245 -4.61 2.17 4.26
N ALA A 246 -3.38 2.04 4.72
CA ALA A 246 -2.44 3.14 4.83
C ALA A 246 -1.32 2.95 3.80
N VAL A 247 -0.92 4.04 3.14
CA VAL A 247 0.23 4.07 2.23
C VAL A 247 1.28 4.98 2.84
N TYR A 248 2.50 4.47 2.95
CA TYR A 248 3.64 5.16 3.51
C TYR A 248 4.76 5.23 2.49
N LEU A 249 5.22 6.42 2.16
CA LEU A 249 6.29 6.62 1.18
C LEU A 249 7.43 7.41 1.80
N ARG A 250 8.62 7.33 1.21
CA ARG A 250 9.68 8.31 1.52
C ARG A 250 9.25 9.69 1.01
N ASP A 251 9.55 10.75 1.76
CA ASP A 251 9.41 12.13 1.27
C ASP A 251 10.73 12.56 0.61
N ILE A 252 10.93 12.18 -0.66
CA ILE A 252 12.18 12.44 -1.38
C ILE A 252 12.38 13.91 -1.77
N ALA A 253 11.32 14.72 -1.73
CA ALA A 253 11.39 16.15 -2.01
C ALA A 253 11.78 16.96 -0.76
N SER A 254 11.61 16.39 0.44
CA SER A 254 11.97 17.03 1.70
C SER A 254 13.40 17.59 1.68
N PRO A 255 13.61 18.87 2.04
CA PRO A 255 14.96 19.41 2.24
C PRO A 255 15.74 18.71 3.37
N GLN A 256 15.05 17.95 4.22
CA GLN A 256 15.65 17.16 5.30
C GLN A 256 15.90 15.71 4.91
N TYR A 257 15.59 15.27 3.68
CA TYR A 257 15.75 13.89 3.22
C TYR A 257 17.14 13.34 3.55
N ARG A 258 18.19 14.03 3.09
CA ARG A 258 19.60 13.66 3.35
C ARG A 258 19.92 13.47 4.83
N LYS A 259 19.36 14.33 5.69
CA LYS A 259 19.61 14.27 7.14
C LYS A 259 18.90 13.08 7.78
N LEU A 260 17.69 12.76 7.33
CA LEU A 260 16.89 11.66 7.86
C LEU A 260 17.37 10.31 7.35
N TRP A 261 17.73 10.24 6.07
CA TRP A 261 18.09 9.02 5.37
C TRP A 261 19.59 8.75 5.33
N ASP A 262 20.44 9.76 5.59
CA ASP A 262 21.91 9.64 5.53
C ASP A 262 22.42 9.11 4.18
N GLU A 263 21.64 9.33 3.12
CA GLU A 263 21.94 8.93 1.74
C GLU A 263 21.23 9.88 0.76
N GLU A 264 21.67 9.83 -0.49
CA GLU A 264 20.99 10.44 -1.62
C GLU A 264 20.22 9.36 -2.39
N PRO A 265 18.99 9.64 -2.86
CA PRO A 265 18.29 8.70 -3.72
C PRO A 265 19.01 8.59 -5.05
N THR A 266 19.16 7.38 -5.56
CA THR A 266 19.69 7.16 -6.91
C THR A 266 18.72 7.69 -7.98
N PRO A 267 19.18 8.01 -9.21
CA PRO A 267 18.28 8.43 -10.27
C PRO A 267 17.15 7.42 -10.56
N SER A 268 17.43 6.12 -10.46
CA SER A 268 16.40 5.09 -10.62
C SER A 268 15.35 5.13 -9.51
N GLN A 269 15.78 5.24 -8.24
CA GLN A 269 14.84 5.39 -7.11
C GLN A 269 13.98 6.65 -7.25
N LEU A 270 14.54 7.76 -7.73
CA LEU A 270 13.78 8.99 -8.00
C LEU A 270 12.69 8.74 -9.06
N LEU A 271 13.01 8.07 -10.16
CA LEU A 271 12.03 7.74 -11.21
C LEU A 271 10.95 6.77 -10.70
N LYS A 272 11.34 5.74 -9.93
CA LYS A 272 10.39 4.82 -9.28
C LYS A 272 9.48 5.54 -8.29
N MET A 273 10.00 6.49 -7.51
CA MET A 273 9.22 7.32 -6.60
C MET A 273 8.21 8.21 -7.32
N VAL A 274 8.58 8.82 -8.45
CA VAL A 274 7.62 9.56 -9.31
C VAL A 274 6.47 8.65 -9.74
N GLY A 275 6.79 7.42 -10.17
CA GLY A 275 5.78 6.40 -10.49
C GLY A 275 4.90 6.02 -9.30
N LEU A 276 5.48 5.81 -8.12
CA LEU A 276 4.74 5.49 -6.90
C LEU A 276 3.80 6.61 -6.47
N TYR A 277 4.28 7.86 -6.46
CA TYR A 277 3.44 9.02 -6.16
C TYR A 277 2.25 9.10 -7.13
N GLU A 278 2.46 8.92 -8.43
CA GLU A 278 1.38 8.89 -9.42
C GLU A 278 0.40 7.72 -9.16
N MET A 279 0.91 6.51 -8.95
CA MET A 279 0.10 5.31 -8.66
C MET A 279 -0.81 5.50 -7.44
N PHE A 280 -0.35 6.24 -6.42
CA PHE A 280 -1.11 6.56 -5.21
C PHE A 280 -1.86 7.89 -5.26
N ARG A 281 -2.00 8.50 -6.46
CA ARG A 281 -2.75 9.75 -6.72
C ARG A 281 -2.19 10.96 -5.98
N LEU A 282 -0.86 11.06 -5.96
CA LEU A 282 -0.09 12.16 -5.38
C LEU A 282 0.74 12.86 -6.48
N PRO A 283 0.11 13.32 -7.60
CA PRO A 283 0.85 13.96 -8.69
C PRO A 283 1.55 15.24 -8.27
N ASP A 284 1.09 15.89 -7.19
CA ASP A 284 1.74 17.02 -6.56
C ASP A 284 3.10 16.65 -5.96
N LEU A 285 3.19 15.54 -5.20
CA LEU A 285 4.47 15.03 -4.67
C LEU A 285 5.40 14.57 -5.81
N ALA A 286 4.84 13.96 -6.85
CA ALA A 286 5.60 13.60 -8.05
C ALA A 286 6.20 14.82 -8.75
N ALA A 287 5.41 15.87 -8.95
CA ALA A 287 5.86 17.12 -9.56
C ALA A 287 6.90 17.83 -8.70
N GLU A 288 6.70 17.89 -7.38
CA GLU A 288 7.68 18.46 -6.45
C GLU A 288 9.02 17.72 -6.51
N ALA A 289 9.01 16.39 -6.50
CA ALA A 289 10.20 15.58 -6.63
C ALA A 289 10.95 15.84 -7.95
N LEU A 290 10.24 15.92 -9.07
CA LEU A 290 10.84 16.25 -10.37
C LEU A 290 11.50 17.63 -10.38
N GLN A 291 10.93 18.62 -9.69
CA GLN A 291 11.51 19.95 -9.59
C GLN A 291 12.74 19.98 -8.68
N VAL A 292 12.66 19.39 -7.49
CA VAL A 292 13.76 19.32 -6.52
C VAL A 292 14.97 18.61 -7.13
N TRP A 293 14.74 17.52 -7.86
CA TRP A 293 15.79 16.70 -8.46
C TRP A 293 16.03 16.98 -9.94
N ARG A 294 15.56 18.11 -10.47
CA ARG A 294 15.66 18.46 -11.90
C ARG A 294 17.08 18.31 -12.43
N SER A 295 18.10 18.81 -11.72
CA SER A 295 19.50 18.74 -12.16
C SER A 295 20.02 17.30 -12.28
N THR A 296 19.52 16.38 -11.46
CA THR A 296 19.91 14.96 -11.45
C THR A 296 19.18 14.18 -12.54
N LEU A 297 17.91 14.51 -12.80
CA LEU A 297 17.04 13.76 -13.70
C LEU A 297 17.03 14.29 -15.14
N ALA A 298 17.26 15.59 -15.37
CA ALA A 298 17.25 16.19 -16.70
C ALA A 298 18.18 15.54 -17.75
N PRO A 299 19.34 14.93 -17.38
CA PRO A 299 20.14 14.17 -18.34
C PRO A 299 19.49 12.85 -18.80
N LEU A 300 18.50 12.33 -18.06
CA LEU A 300 17.88 11.03 -18.29
C LEU A 300 16.49 11.15 -18.91
N VAL A 301 15.73 12.20 -18.56
CA VAL A 301 14.33 12.35 -18.93
C VAL A 301 13.99 13.79 -19.29
N ASP A 302 12.97 13.95 -20.13
CA ASP A 302 12.31 15.24 -20.33
C ASP A 302 11.40 15.54 -19.13
N ILE A 303 11.92 16.37 -18.22
CA ILE A 303 11.22 16.76 -16.98
C ILE A 303 9.94 17.51 -17.28
N ASP A 304 9.93 18.38 -18.27
CA ASP A 304 8.77 19.20 -18.61
C ASP A 304 7.66 18.32 -19.20
N ARG A 305 8.03 17.30 -20.00
CA ARG A 305 7.08 16.29 -20.46
C ARG A 305 6.46 15.48 -19.31
N LEU A 306 7.25 15.06 -18.33
CA LEU A 306 6.73 14.32 -17.17
C LEU A 306 5.79 15.19 -16.33
N LEU A 307 6.14 16.46 -16.11
CA LEU A 307 5.29 17.42 -15.42
C LEU A 307 3.94 17.62 -16.15
N ASP A 308 3.96 17.72 -17.48
CA ASP A 308 2.74 17.80 -18.28
C ASP A 308 1.86 16.55 -18.14
N LEU A 309 2.47 15.35 -18.10
CA LEU A 309 1.73 14.09 -17.93
C LEU A 309 1.06 13.97 -16.55
N LEU A 310 1.71 14.53 -15.52
CA LEU A 310 1.19 14.56 -14.15
C LEU A 310 0.14 15.64 -13.93
N THR A 311 0.06 16.65 -14.81
CA THR A 311 -0.81 17.81 -14.63
C THR A 311 -2.28 17.44 -14.91
N PRO A 312 -3.17 17.54 -13.91
CA PRO A 312 -4.59 17.24 -14.12
C PRO A 312 -5.28 18.34 -14.93
N PRO A 313 -6.44 18.05 -15.55
CA PRO A 313 -7.22 19.07 -16.22
C PRO A 313 -7.76 20.10 -15.21
N LEU A 314 -7.79 21.38 -15.60
CA LEU A 314 -8.40 22.46 -14.82
C LEU A 314 -9.76 22.82 -15.44
N ASN A 315 -10.86 22.58 -14.72
CA ASN A 315 -12.23 22.81 -15.21
C ASN A 315 -12.52 22.12 -16.57
N GLY A 316 -11.96 20.92 -16.79
CA GLY A 316 -12.12 20.14 -18.02
C GLY A 316 -11.13 20.48 -19.14
N GLU A 317 -10.31 21.52 -18.97
CA GLU A 317 -9.27 21.90 -19.93
C GLU A 317 -7.93 21.23 -19.58
N SER A 318 -7.30 20.59 -20.57
CA SER A 318 -5.93 20.06 -20.43
C SER A 318 -4.92 21.17 -20.69
N LEU A 319 -3.96 21.34 -19.78
CA LEU A 319 -2.96 22.41 -19.82
C LEU A 319 -1.56 21.80 -19.69
N SER A 320 -0.55 22.53 -20.18
CA SER A 320 0.82 22.28 -19.75
C SER A 320 0.95 22.57 -18.25
N HIS A 321 1.93 21.95 -17.60
CA HIS A 321 2.25 22.25 -16.20
C HIS A 321 2.55 23.74 -15.99
N ALA A 322 3.28 24.35 -16.93
CA ALA A 322 3.64 25.76 -16.89
C ALA A 322 2.40 26.67 -16.95
N ASP A 323 1.46 26.39 -17.85
CA ASP A 323 0.21 27.16 -17.96
C ASP A 323 -0.71 26.93 -16.76
N TYR A 324 -0.75 25.71 -16.24
CA TYR A 324 -1.50 25.35 -15.05
C TYR A 324 -1.04 26.18 -13.83
N LEU A 325 0.27 26.24 -13.59
CA LEU A 325 0.85 27.07 -12.55
C LEU A 325 0.69 28.56 -12.82
N ALA A 326 0.84 29.01 -14.07
CA ALA A 326 0.63 30.41 -14.42
C ALA A 326 -0.79 30.88 -14.06
N ARG A 327 -1.81 30.05 -14.32
CA ARG A 327 -3.20 30.33 -13.91
C ARG A 327 -3.36 30.38 -12.40
N PHE A 328 -2.70 29.49 -11.66
CA PHE A 328 -2.72 29.53 -10.20
C PHE A 328 -2.09 30.81 -9.66
N MET A 329 -0.93 31.21 -10.20
CA MET A 329 -0.21 32.41 -9.77
C MET A 329 -0.93 33.70 -10.14
N GLU A 330 -1.63 33.72 -11.27
CA GLU A 330 -2.46 34.84 -11.70
C GLU A 330 -3.70 35.00 -10.80
N ASP A 331 -4.41 33.91 -10.54
CA ASP A 331 -5.63 33.89 -9.73
C ASP A 331 -5.92 32.48 -9.17
N PRO A 332 -5.58 32.21 -7.90
CA PRO A 332 -5.85 30.91 -7.26
C PRO A 332 -7.34 30.55 -7.20
N THR A 333 -8.26 31.52 -7.28
CA THR A 333 -9.70 31.24 -7.23
C THR A 333 -10.20 30.46 -8.44
N ARG A 334 -9.43 30.41 -9.54
CA ARG A 334 -9.70 29.58 -10.73
C ARG A 334 -9.74 28.08 -10.42
N PHE A 335 -9.14 27.68 -9.30
CA PHE A 335 -9.06 26.31 -8.80
C PHE A 335 -10.20 25.95 -7.84
N PHE A 336 -11.07 26.91 -7.51
CA PHE A 336 -12.26 26.60 -6.73
C PHE A 336 -13.21 25.70 -7.54
N PRO A 337 -13.97 24.81 -6.87
CA PRO A 337 -15.01 24.04 -7.53
C PRO A 337 -15.97 24.96 -8.29
N GLU A 338 -16.30 24.60 -9.54
CA GLU A 338 -17.26 25.32 -10.39
C GLU A 338 -18.56 25.69 -9.64
N ALA A 339 -19.08 24.75 -8.83
CA ALA A 339 -20.32 24.94 -8.06
C ALA A 339 -20.24 26.03 -6.97
N LEU A 340 -19.03 26.47 -6.60
CA LEU A 340 -18.77 27.50 -5.59
C LEU A 340 -18.33 28.84 -6.21
N LYS A 341 -18.13 28.89 -7.54
CA LYS A 341 -17.83 30.16 -8.21
C LYS A 341 -19.06 31.09 -8.10
N PRO A 342 -18.89 32.37 -7.73
CA PRO A 342 -19.99 33.33 -7.72
C PRO A 342 -20.69 33.33 -9.08
N LYS A 343 -22.03 33.22 -9.08
CA LYS A 343 -22.78 33.44 -10.33
C LYS A 343 -22.60 34.89 -10.73
N ALA A 344 -22.07 35.11 -11.93
CA ALA A 344 -21.87 36.42 -12.54
C ALA A 344 -23.20 37.18 -12.73
#